data_AF-A0A916EK46-F1
#
_entry.id   AF-A0A916EK46-F1
#
_cell.length_a   1.000
_cell.length_b   1.000
_cell.length_c   1.000
_cell.angle_alpha   90.00
_cell.angle_beta   90.00
_cell.angle_gamma   90.00
#
_symmetry.space_group_name_H-M   'P 1'
#
loop_
_entity.id
_entity.type
_entity.pdbx_description
1 polymer ?
#
loop_
_entity_poly.entity_id
_entity_poly.type
_entity_poly.pdbx_seq_one_letter_code
_entity_poly.pdbx_strand_id
1 'polypeptide(L)'
;MAIKNTQKTLETRTERLKLKNQKFKCIEPTALEEINGLFEINPDHYYQDFDSLYGQNTTEKDIPSKKNHHECKELAPSGILVAARVHDFVFCISCSKLHYLFSQYVLDDSDYEALQTAMETFAYTCGSPIVPENHFLYDKVFVRMNLTCNLPIEQVYYSCKIKHSQICYYCGEEDNLVEPSQEILSQFQTVYSFTGQKPGKRGIVAFIFIKFIRTLQFTKK
;
A
#
# COMPACT_ATOMS: atom_id res chain seq x y z
N MET A 1 -1.58 -35.64 -20.76
CA MET A 1 -2.15 -35.28 -22.09
C MET A 1 -2.59 -33.81 -22.17
N ALA A 2 -2.94 -33.15 -21.06
CA ALA A 2 -3.38 -31.75 -21.03
C ALA A 2 -2.28 -30.69 -21.31
N ILE A 3 -1.04 -30.90 -20.83
CA ILE A 3 0.04 -29.90 -20.92
C ILE A 3 0.45 -29.57 -22.37
N LYS A 4 0.47 -30.58 -23.26
CA LYS A 4 0.76 -30.37 -24.69
C LYS A 4 -0.29 -29.47 -25.36
N ASN A 5 -1.56 -29.56 -24.92
CA ASN A 5 -2.63 -28.72 -25.44
C ASN A 5 -2.51 -27.28 -24.93
N THR A 6 -2.10 -27.08 -23.67
CA THR A 6 -1.83 -25.76 -23.10
C THR A 6 -0.66 -25.06 -23.80
N GLN A 7 0.46 -25.77 -24.01
CA GLN A 7 1.62 -25.23 -24.73
C GLN A 7 1.27 -24.82 -26.16
N LYS A 8 0.57 -25.70 -26.90
CA LYS A 8 0.11 -25.40 -28.27
C LYS A 8 -0.85 -24.20 -28.32
N THR A 9 -1.70 -24.06 -27.31
CA THR A 9 -2.64 -22.92 -27.19
C THR A 9 -1.90 -21.62 -26.91
N LEU A 10 -0.89 -21.66 -26.03
CA LEU A 10 -0.05 -20.51 -25.71
C LEU A 10 0.79 -20.08 -26.92
N GLU A 11 1.43 -21.02 -27.63
CA GLU A 11 2.15 -20.75 -28.87
C GLU A 11 1.26 -20.07 -29.91
N THR A 12 0.06 -20.61 -30.16
CA THR A 12 -0.91 -20.04 -31.10
C THR A 12 -1.32 -18.61 -30.71
N ARG A 13 -1.43 -18.30 -29.40
CA ARG A 13 -1.79 -16.97 -28.91
C ARG A 13 -0.61 -15.99 -29.03
N THR A 14 0.60 -16.44 -28.74
CA THR A 14 1.84 -15.64 -28.87
C THR A 14 2.11 -15.25 -30.31
N GLU A 15 1.85 -16.14 -31.29
CA GLU A 15 2.02 -15.85 -32.72
C GLU A 15 1.11 -14.72 -33.24
N ARG A 16 -0.05 -14.50 -32.58
CA ARG A 16 -1.02 -13.46 -32.93
C ARG A 16 -0.68 -12.10 -32.33
N LEU A 17 0.18 -12.07 -31.31
CA LEU A 17 0.62 -10.83 -30.69
C LEU A 17 1.77 -10.25 -31.54
N LYS A 18 1.59 -9.02 -32.01
CA LYS A 18 2.62 -8.25 -32.72
C LYS A 18 2.82 -6.93 -32.00
N LEU A 19 4.05 -6.64 -31.59
CA LEU A 19 4.43 -5.31 -31.12
C LEU A 19 5.23 -4.64 -32.21
N LYS A 20 4.77 -3.48 -32.71
CA LYS A 20 5.42 -2.73 -33.81
C LYS A 20 5.74 -3.61 -35.03
N ASN A 21 4.80 -4.48 -35.43
CA ASN A 21 4.94 -5.43 -36.53
C ASN A 21 6.02 -6.52 -36.36
N GLN A 22 6.67 -6.62 -35.20
CA GLN A 22 7.60 -7.70 -34.89
C GLN A 22 6.88 -8.79 -34.10
N LYS A 23 7.18 -10.06 -34.44
CA LYS A 23 6.69 -11.23 -33.70
C LYS A 23 7.47 -11.35 -32.40
N PHE A 24 6.79 -11.66 -31.30
CA PHE A 24 7.47 -12.03 -30.06
C PHE A 24 8.22 -13.34 -30.25
N LYS A 25 9.47 -13.38 -29.81
CA LYS A 25 10.27 -14.60 -29.75
C LYS A 25 10.28 -15.04 -28.29
N CYS A 26 9.58 -16.12 -27.97
CA CYS A 26 9.74 -16.77 -26.66
C CYS A 26 11.13 -17.38 -26.63
N ILE A 27 11.98 -16.87 -25.76
CA ILE A 27 13.22 -17.54 -25.37
C ILE A 27 12.80 -18.59 -24.35
N GLU A 28 13.30 -19.80 -24.51
CA GLU A 28 12.88 -21.06 -23.88
C GLU A 28 12.16 -20.92 -22.53
N PRO A 29 10.98 -21.56 -22.35
CA PRO A 29 10.29 -21.55 -21.07
C PRO A 29 11.19 -22.19 -20.00
N THR A 30 11.40 -21.46 -18.91
CA THR A 30 12.13 -21.88 -17.70
C THR A 30 11.75 -23.31 -17.30
N ALA A 31 12.74 -24.16 -16.98
CA ALA A 31 12.50 -25.54 -16.61
C ALA A 31 11.70 -25.61 -15.29
N LEU A 32 10.88 -26.65 -15.12
CA LEU A 32 10.00 -26.83 -13.97
C LEU A 32 10.75 -26.79 -12.62
N GLU A 33 11.98 -27.31 -12.62
CA GLU A 33 12.87 -27.34 -11.45
C GLU A 33 13.30 -25.93 -11.02
N GLU A 34 13.55 -25.04 -11.97
CA GLU A 34 13.94 -23.65 -11.72
C GLU A 34 12.75 -22.83 -11.19
N ILE A 35 11.54 -23.06 -11.71
CA ILE A 35 10.31 -22.43 -11.22
C ILE A 35 10.02 -22.85 -9.78
N ASN A 36 10.14 -24.14 -9.47
CA ASN A 36 9.92 -24.65 -8.12
C ASN A 36 10.98 -24.17 -7.13
N GLY A 37 12.22 -23.94 -7.58
CA GLY A 37 13.29 -23.35 -6.75
C GLY A 37 13.10 -21.85 -6.47
N LEU A 38 12.32 -21.14 -7.29
CA LEU A 38 12.01 -19.71 -7.12
C LEU A 38 10.93 -19.45 -6.06
N PHE A 39 10.12 -20.44 -5.73
CA PHE A 39 9.07 -20.34 -4.74
C PHE A 39 9.35 -21.32 -3.59
N GLU A 40 9.83 -20.81 -2.46
CA GLU A 40 9.77 -21.56 -1.20
C GLU A 40 8.28 -21.84 -0.91
N ILE A 41 7.86 -23.09 -1.16
CA ILE A 41 6.50 -23.54 -0.89
C ILE A 41 6.37 -23.58 0.64
N ASN A 42 5.73 -22.56 1.20
CA ASN A 42 5.42 -22.52 2.62
C ASN A 42 4.40 -23.64 2.91
N PRO A 43 4.73 -24.66 3.74
CA PRO A 43 3.90 -25.86 3.89
C PRO A 43 2.53 -25.59 4.51
N ASP A 44 2.33 -24.42 5.12
CA ASP A 44 1.06 -24.03 5.76
C ASP A 44 0.05 -23.37 4.80
N HIS A 45 0.40 -23.20 3.52
CA HIS A 45 -0.47 -22.57 2.52
C HIS A 45 -0.57 -23.41 1.24
N TYR A 46 -1.29 -24.52 1.33
CA TYR A 46 -1.71 -25.27 0.14
C TYR A 46 -2.73 -24.43 -0.64
N TYR A 47 -2.28 -23.81 -1.73
CA TYR A 47 -3.21 -23.36 -2.77
C TYR A 47 -3.94 -24.59 -3.30
N GLN A 48 -5.28 -24.53 -3.34
CA GLN A 48 -6.09 -25.56 -3.97
C GLN A 48 -5.79 -25.59 -5.47
N ASP A 49 -5.81 -26.78 -6.07
CA ASP A 49 -5.59 -26.95 -7.50
C ASP A 49 -6.73 -26.32 -8.31
N PHE A 50 -6.43 -25.91 -9.54
CA PHE A 50 -7.41 -25.23 -10.39
C PHE A 50 -8.62 -26.12 -10.70
N ASP A 51 -8.41 -27.41 -10.92
CA ASP A 51 -9.46 -28.35 -11.31
C ASP A 51 -10.44 -28.62 -10.16
N SER A 52 -9.99 -28.55 -8.90
CA SER A 52 -10.85 -28.64 -7.72
C SER A 52 -11.64 -27.36 -7.44
N LEU A 53 -11.12 -26.19 -7.83
CA LEU A 53 -11.79 -24.90 -7.67
C LEU A 53 -12.77 -24.57 -8.81
N TYR A 54 -12.44 -24.94 -10.05
CA TYR A 54 -13.21 -24.54 -11.22
C TYR A 54 -14.59 -25.21 -11.27
N GLY A 55 -15.65 -24.41 -11.38
CA GLY A 55 -17.04 -24.90 -11.44
C GLY A 55 -17.72 -25.04 -10.07
N GLN A 56 -17.03 -24.74 -8.97
CA GLN A 56 -17.68 -24.58 -7.68
C GLN A 56 -18.49 -23.27 -7.63
N ASN A 57 -19.60 -23.27 -6.87
CA ASN A 57 -20.39 -22.06 -6.65
C ASN A 57 -19.60 -21.10 -5.75
N THR A 58 -19.47 -19.85 -6.19
CA THR A 58 -18.86 -18.81 -5.36
C THR A 58 -19.84 -18.39 -4.26
N THR A 59 -19.33 -18.24 -3.06
CA THR A 59 -20.04 -17.70 -1.91
C THR A 59 -19.60 -16.26 -1.64
N GLU A 60 -20.30 -15.52 -0.77
CA GLU A 60 -19.92 -14.15 -0.43
C GLU A 60 -18.51 -14.03 0.16
N LYS A 61 -17.98 -15.11 0.74
CA LYS A 61 -16.61 -15.20 1.27
C LYS A 61 -15.54 -15.18 0.17
N ASP A 62 -15.92 -15.59 -1.04
CA ASP A 62 -15.05 -15.66 -2.22
C ASP A 62 -15.03 -14.33 -2.99
N ILE A 63 -15.88 -13.38 -2.61
CA ILE A 63 -15.97 -12.05 -3.20
C ILE A 63 -15.05 -11.11 -2.40
N PRO A 64 -13.88 -10.72 -2.93
CA PRO A 64 -12.91 -9.91 -2.18
C PRO A 64 -13.48 -8.56 -1.74
N SER A 65 -14.43 -8.01 -2.50
CA SER A 65 -15.12 -6.76 -2.21
C SER A 65 -16.23 -6.88 -1.15
N LYS A 66 -16.63 -8.10 -0.77
CA LYS A 66 -17.64 -8.39 0.26
C LYS A 66 -17.09 -9.16 1.44
N LYS A 67 -15.80 -9.55 1.43
CA LYS A 67 -15.14 -10.00 2.66
C LYS A 67 -15.40 -8.92 3.69
N ASN A 68 -16.18 -9.25 4.71
CA ASN A 68 -16.47 -8.37 5.82
C ASN A 68 -15.13 -7.73 6.19
N HIS A 69 -15.00 -6.44 5.89
CA HIS A 69 -14.11 -5.63 6.68
C HIS A 69 -14.57 -5.97 8.10
N HIS A 70 -13.74 -6.60 8.92
CA HIS A 70 -13.89 -6.37 10.35
C HIS A 70 -13.94 -4.85 10.42
N GLU A 71 -15.13 -4.29 10.62
CA GLU A 71 -15.38 -2.86 10.49
C GLU A 71 -14.59 -2.23 11.63
N CYS A 72 -13.33 -1.92 11.35
CA CYS A 72 -12.56 -1.00 12.13
C CYS A 72 -13.24 0.34 11.87
N LYS A 73 -14.25 0.63 12.70
CA LYS A 73 -15.10 1.78 12.56
C LYS A 73 -14.20 3.00 12.72
N GLU A 74 -14.10 3.79 11.65
CA GLU A 74 -13.37 5.05 11.70
C GLU A 74 -14.02 5.94 12.77
N LEU A 75 -13.26 6.30 13.82
CA LEU A 75 -13.74 7.18 14.89
C LEU A 75 -13.87 8.62 14.40
N ALA A 76 -13.00 8.98 13.46
CA ALA A 76 -12.98 10.29 12.84
C ALA A 76 -14.29 10.57 12.05
N PRO A 77 -14.91 11.76 12.25
CA PRO A 77 -16.00 12.21 11.41
C PRO A 77 -15.65 12.21 9.91
N SER A 78 -16.66 12.04 9.06
CA SER A 78 -16.44 12.02 7.62
C SER A 78 -15.80 13.32 7.11
N GLY A 79 -14.71 13.19 6.35
CA GLY A 79 -14.03 14.31 5.70
C GLY A 79 -12.97 15.04 6.54
N ILE A 80 -12.68 14.61 7.78
CA ILE A 80 -11.66 15.28 8.60
C ILE A 80 -10.23 14.78 8.36
N LEU A 81 -10.04 13.56 7.85
CA LEU A 81 -8.72 12.94 7.63
C LEU A 81 -8.03 13.48 6.37
N VAL A 82 -7.77 14.79 6.34
CA VAL A 82 -7.19 15.54 5.22
C VAL A 82 -6.06 16.44 5.69
N ALA A 83 -5.11 16.77 4.79
CA ALA A 83 -3.92 17.55 5.13
C ALA A 83 -4.21 18.90 5.82
N ALA A 84 -5.31 19.58 5.47
CA ALA A 84 -5.70 20.86 6.07
C ALA A 84 -6.16 20.76 7.54
N ARG A 85 -6.35 19.54 8.06
CA ARG A 85 -6.82 19.25 9.42
C ARG A 85 -5.76 18.53 10.25
N VAL A 86 -4.53 18.43 9.74
CA VAL A 86 -3.39 17.89 10.47
C VAL A 86 -2.95 18.91 11.51
N HIS A 87 -2.81 18.47 12.75
CA HIS A 87 -2.28 19.29 13.84
C HIS A 87 -0.90 18.83 14.30
N ASP A 88 -0.68 17.52 14.37
CA ASP A 88 0.59 16.94 14.82
C ASP A 88 0.74 15.50 14.28
N PHE A 89 1.73 14.76 14.75
CA PHE A 89 2.00 13.38 14.37
C PHE A 89 2.48 12.52 15.53
N VAL A 90 2.29 11.21 15.43
CA VAL A 90 2.73 10.21 16.41
C VAL A 90 3.41 9.04 15.72
N PHE A 91 4.39 8.43 16.38
CA PHE A 91 5.05 7.21 15.90
C PHE A 91 4.40 5.97 16.51
N CYS A 92 4.11 4.98 15.67
CA CYS A 92 3.67 3.67 16.14
C CYS A 92 4.82 2.94 16.83
N ILE A 93 4.64 2.50 18.08
CA ILE A 93 5.69 1.79 18.83
C ILE A 93 6.05 0.43 18.23
N SER A 94 5.17 -0.16 17.41
CA SER A 94 5.38 -1.50 16.83
C SER A 94 6.10 -1.48 15.48
N CYS A 95 5.93 -0.42 14.68
CA CYS A 95 6.52 -0.35 13.34
C CYS A 95 7.29 0.93 13.05
N SER A 96 7.37 1.85 14.03
CA SER A 96 8.06 3.14 13.94
C SER A 96 7.56 4.08 12.84
N LYS A 97 6.45 3.74 12.16
CA LYS A 97 5.85 4.62 11.16
C LYS A 97 5.16 5.80 11.82
N LEU A 98 5.30 6.95 11.17
CA LEU A 98 4.61 8.18 11.51
C LEU A 98 3.16 8.15 11.03
N HIS A 99 2.25 8.60 11.90
CA HIS A 99 0.83 8.75 11.64
C HIS A 99 0.37 10.14 12.06
N TYR A 100 -0.48 10.78 11.24
CA TYR A 100 -0.96 12.12 11.56
C TYR A 100 -2.11 12.11 12.54
N LEU A 101 -2.12 13.15 13.36
CA LEU A 101 -3.17 13.52 14.28
C LEU A 101 -4.03 14.61 13.64
N PHE A 102 -5.33 14.35 13.56
CA PHE A 102 -6.30 15.20 12.90
C PHE A 102 -7.28 15.80 13.92
N SER A 103 -7.69 17.04 13.70
CA SER A 103 -8.79 17.65 14.45
C SER A 103 -9.62 18.54 13.54
N GLN A 104 -10.94 18.56 13.77
CA GLN A 104 -11.83 19.54 13.13
C GLN A 104 -11.84 20.88 13.88
N TYR A 105 -11.39 20.86 15.14
CA TYR A 105 -11.33 22.01 16.03
C TYR A 105 -9.96 22.66 15.97
N VAL A 106 -9.95 23.99 16.15
CA VAL A 106 -8.70 24.69 16.47
C VAL A 106 -8.34 24.30 17.90
N LEU A 107 -7.21 23.63 18.07
CA LEU A 107 -6.69 23.25 19.38
C LEU A 107 -6.10 24.49 20.05
N ASP A 108 -6.44 24.69 21.33
CA ASP A 108 -5.83 25.73 22.17
C ASP A 108 -4.57 25.21 22.87
N ASP A 109 -3.87 26.10 23.59
CA ASP A 109 -2.61 25.74 24.26
C ASP A 109 -2.81 24.60 25.26
N SER A 110 -3.95 24.54 25.96
CA SER A 110 -4.23 23.47 26.92
C SER A 110 -4.47 22.13 26.22
N ASP A 111 -5.13 22.13 25.06
CA ASP A 111 -5.33 20.94 24.23
C ASP A 111 -3.98 20.42 23.71
N TYR A 112 -3.05 21.29 23.30
CA TYR A 112 -1.70 20.90 22.86
C TYR A 112 -0.85 20.30 23.99
N GLU A 113 -0.83 20.93 25.17
CA GLU A 113 -0.10 20.41 26.34
C GLU A 113 -0.60 19.01 26.74
N ALA A 114 -1.91 18.81 26.70
CA ALA A 114 -2.50 17.51 26.98
C ALA A 114 -2.22 16.48 25.88
N LEU A 115 -2.17 16.91 24.61
CA LEU A 115 -1.83 16.04 23.49
C LEU A 115 -0.38 15.55 23.60
N GLN A 116 0.55 16.45 23.90
CA GLN A 116 1.95 16.11 24.15
C GLN A 116 2.09 15.13 25.31
N THR A 117 1.42 15.41 26.43
CA THR A 117 1.38 14.50 27.58
C THR A 117 0.82 13.13 27.21
N ALA A 118 -0.25 13.08 26.41
CA ALA A 118 -0.86 11.84 25.95
C ALA A 118 0.09 11.02 25.07
N MET A 119 0.82 11.66 24.15
CA MET A 119 1.79 10.99 23.28
C MET A 119 2.96 10.37 24.06
N GLU A 120 3.35 10.97 25.18
CA GLU A 120 4.39 10.42 26.07
C GLU A 120 3.85 9.35 27.02
N THR A 121 2.58 9.47 27.43
CA THR A 121 1.95 8.58 28.41
C THR A 121 1.42 7.29 27.77
N PHE A 122 0.83 7.38 26.58
CA PHE A 122 0.16 6.26 25.93
C PHE A 122 1.01 5.70 24.79
N ALA A 123 1.29 4.39 24.85
CA ALA A 123 1.98 3.68 23.79
C ALA A 123 1.04 3.50 22.57
N TYR A 124 1.19 4.35 21.56
CA TYR A 124 0.37 4.30 20.36
C TYR A 124 0.77 3.14 19.42
N THR A 125 -0.23 2.45 18.88
CA THR A 125 -0.08 1.41 17.85
C THR A 125 -1.06 1.65 16.69
N CYS A 126 -0.68 1.24 15.47
CA CYS A 126 -1.52 1.43 14.28
C CYS A 126 -2.94 0.88 14.48
N GLY A 127 -3.94 1.71 14.16
CA GLY A 127 -5.34 1.33 14.22
C GLY A 127 -5.96 1.40 15.63
N SER A 128 -5.26 2.01 16.59
CA SER A 128 -5.78 2.34 17.91
C SER A 128 -5.98 3.85 18.06
N PRO A 129 -6.91 4.31 18.92
CA PRO A 129 -7.00 5.74 19.24
C PRO A 129 -5.73 6.20 19.98
N ILE A 130 -5.43 7.51 19.90
CA ILE A 130 -4.26 8.09 20.59
C ILE A 130 -4.44 8.17 22.11
N VAL A 131 -5.68 8.23 22.57
CA VAL A 131 -6.06 8.31 23.98
C VAL A 131 -7.22 7.34 24.28
N PRO A 132 -7.43 6.95 25.55
CA PRO A 132 -8.59 6.15 25.94
C PRO A 132 -9.91 6.93 25.85
N GLU A 133 -11.04 6.22 25.76
CA GLU A 133 -12.41 6.76 25.60
C GLU A 133 -12.83 7.80 26.66
N ASN A 134 -12.26 7.71 27.86
CA ASN A 134 -12.57 8.63 28.95
C ASN A 134 -11.76 9.93 28.91
N HIS A 135 -10.83 10.07 27.96
CA HIS A 135 -9.98 11.26 27.84
C HIS A 135 -10.71 12.36 27.06
N PHE A 136 -10.60 13.62 27.49
CA PHE A 136 -11.31 14.73 26.86
C PHE A 136 -10.87 15.02 25.40
N LEU A 137 -9.69 14.52 25.01
CA LEU A 137 -9.20 14.59 23.62
C LEU A 137 -9.77 13.48 22.71
N TYR A 138 -10.44 12.46 23.26
CA TYR A 138 -10.87 11.27 22.51
C TYR A 138 -11.76 11.61 21.30
N ASP A 139 -12.71 12.53 21.48
CA ASP A 139 -13.61 13.00 20.41
C ASP A 139 -13.15 14.33 19.78
N LYS A 140 -11.93 14.79 20.08
CA LYS A 140 -11.33 16.00 19.50
C LYS A 140 -10.20 15.68 18.54
N VAL A 141 -9.32 14.75 18.90
CA VAL A 141 -8.10 14.41 18.17
C VAL A 141 -8.17 12.97 17.68
N PHE A 142 -7.99 12.79 16.38
CA PHE A 142 -8.23 11.54 15.70
C PHE A 142 -6.98 11.05 14.98
N VAL A 143 -6.77 9.74 15.01
CA VAL A 143 -5.83 9.02 14.15
C VAL A 143 -6.66 8.12 13.24
N ARG A 144 -6.13 7.78 12.07
CA ARG A 144 -6.82 6.85 11.17
C ARG A 144 -6.88 5.46 11.79
N MET A 145 -8.10 4.93 11.95
CA MET A 145 -8.33 3.65 12.62
C MET A 145 -8.11 2.46 11.70
N ASN A 146 -8.41 2.60 10.40
CA ASN A 146 -8.18 1.53 9.43
C ASN A 146 -6.71 1.47 8.99
N LEU A 147 -5.80 1.30 9.95
CA LEU A 147 -4.37 1.18 9.75
C LEU A 147 -3.83 -0.11 10.36
N THR A 148 -2.89 -0.73 9.66
CA THR A 148 -2.07 -1.81 10.23
C THR A 148 -0.60 -1.50 9.95
N CYS A 149 0.29 -2.07 10.75
CA CYS A 149 1.75 -1.88 10.59
C CYS A 149 2.27 -2.29 9.20
N ASN A 150 1.53 -3.13 8.48
CA ASN A 150 1.88 -3.60 7.13
C ASN A 150 1.45 -2.66 6.01
N LEU A 151 0.60 -1.68 6.31
CA LEU A 151 0.19 -0.68 5.32
C LEU A 151 1.29 0.36 5.10
N PRO A 152 1.39 0.94 3.89
CA PRO A 152 2.32 2.02 3.60
C PRO A 152 1.98 3.29 4.40
N ILE A 153 2.92 4.23 4.39
CA ILE A 153 2.73 5.59 4.90
C ILE A 153 1.51 6.23 4.24
N GLU A 154 0.74 6.97 5.04
CA GLU A 154 -0.50 7.59 4.59
C GLU A 154 -0.26 8.58 3.45
N GLN A 155 -1.15 8.57 2.44
CA GLN A 155 -1.05 9.50 1.31
C GLN A 155 -1.07 10.97 1.76
N VAL A 156 -1.70 11.26 2.90
CA VAL A 156 -1.76 12.61 3.47
C VAL A 156 -0.36 13.18 3.69
N TYR A 157 0.62 12.36 4.09
CA TYR A 157 2.02 12.76 4.28
C TYR A 157 2.60 13.50 3.09
N TYR A 158 2.44 12.92 1.91
CA TYR A 158 2.99 13.48 0.68
C TYR A 158 2.19 14.65 0.12
N SER A 159 0.98 14.87 0.64
CA SER A 159 0.13 16.01 0.28
C SER A 159 0.18 17.15 1.29
N CYS A 160 0.74 16.90 2.47
CA CYS A 160 0.81 17.87 3.54
C CYS A 160 1.90 18.90 3.22
N LYS A 161 1.62 20.18 3.50
CA LYS A 161 2.59 21.27 3.28
C LYS A 161 3.64 21.38 4.39
N ILE A 162 3.50 20.58 5.45
CA ILE A 162 4.48 20.51 6.52
C ILE A 162 5.78 19.96 5.91
N LYS A 163 6.89 20.67 6.13
CA LYS A 163 8.21 20.26 5.63
C LYS A 163 8.66 19.03 6.41
N HIS A 164 8.33 17.86 5.90
CA HIS A 164 8.92 16.61 6.38
C HIS A 164 10.10 16.21 5.50
N SER A 165 10.99 15.41 6.08
CA SER A 165 12.01 14.69 5.33
C SER A 165 11.37 13.80 4.27
N GLN A 166 12.11 13.53 3.21
CA GLN A 166 11.71 12.51 2.27
C GLN A 166 11.82 11.14 2.96
N ILE A 167 10.75 10.34 2.96
CA ILE A 167 10.72 9.00 3.56
C ILE A 167 10.22 7.97 2.57
N CYS A 168 10.60 6.71 2.82
CA CYS A 168 10.11 5.57 2.06
C CYS A 168 8.61 5.36 2.27
N TYR A 169 7.89 5.23 1.17
CA TYR A 169 6.45 4.98 1.14
C TYR A 169 6.02 3.75 1.93
N TYR A 170 6.83 2.69 1.98
CA TYR A 170 6.43 1.44 2.64
C TYR A 170 6.87 1.34 4.09
N CYS A 171 8.10 1.76 4.42
CA CYS A 171 8.65 1.57 5.77
C CYS A 171 8.77 2.86 6.58
N GLY A 172 8.71 4.03 5.97
CA GLY A 172 8.87 5.31 6.66
C GLY A 172 10.32 5.70 6.96
N GLU A 173 11.30 4.90 6.53
CA GLU A 173 12.72 5.19 6.73
C GLU A 173 13.20 6.32 5.81
N GLU A 174 14.15 7.13 6.31
CA GLU A 174 14.81 8.21 5.57
C GLU A 174 16.08 7.73 4.83
N ASP A 175 16.68 6.63 5.28
CA ASP A 175 17.94 6.13 4.76
C ASP A 175 17.77 5.26 3.52
N ASN A 176 18.80 5.24 2.66
CA ASN A 176 18.88 4.38 1.46
C ASN A 176 17.69 4.55 0.49
N LEU A 177 17.15 5.77 0.40
CA LEU A 177 16.13 6.10 -0.58
C LEU A 177 16.71 6.07 -1.99
N VAL A 178 15.95 5.44 -2.89
CA VAL A 178 16.25 5.46 -4.31
C VAL A 178 15.91 6.84 -4.86
N GLU A 179 16.92 7.55 -5.37
CA GLU A 179 16.72 8.83 -6.03
C GLU A 179 16.01 8.62 -7.39
N PRO A 180 14.88 9.30 -7.63
CA PRO A 180 14.20 9.24 -8.92
C PRO A 180 15.00 10.01 -9.99
N SER A 181 14.97 9.52 -11.23
CA SER A 181 15.59 10.22 -12.36
C SER A 181 14.87 11.55 -12.67
N GLN A 182 15.59 12.52 -13.23
CA GLN A 182 15.04 13.83 -13.63
C GLN A 182 13.87 13.70 -14.63
N GLU A 183 13.89 12.67 -15.46
CA GLU A 183 12.82 12.36 -16.42
C GLU A 183 11.51 12.04 -15.69
N ILE A 184 11.56 11.21 -14.64
CA ILE A 184 10.40 10.84 -13.82
C ILE A 184 9.86 12.07 -13.08
N LEU A 185 10.75 12.86 -12.48
CA LEU A 185 10.35 14.09 -11.77
C LEU A 185 9.65 15.10 -12.69
N SER A 186 10.05 15.19 -13.97
CA SER A 186 9.42 16.10 -14.93
C SER A 186 8.05 15.63 -15.42
N GLN A 187 7.76 14.33 -15.38
CA GLN A 187 6.54 13.74 -15.92
C GLN A 187 5.41 13.62 -14.89
N PHE A 188 5.75 13.55 -13.60
CA PHE A 188 4.78 13.21 -12.56
C PHE A 188 4.67 14.29 -11.48
N GLN A 189 3.43 14.63 -11.11
CA GLN A 189 3.13 15.61 -10.08
C GLN A 189 3.55 15.14 -8.67
N THR A 190 3.59 13.83 -8.43
CA THR A 190 3.99 13.25 -7.14
C THR A 190 4.78 12.00 -7.39
N VAL A 191 5.97 11.93 -6.80
CA VAL A 191 6.86 10.77 -6.87
C VAL A 191 7.12 10.31 -5.45
N TYR A 192 6.73 9.07 -5.15
CA TYR A 192 6.96 8.45 -3.86
C TYR A 192 8.37 7.85 -3.80
N SER A 193 9.07 8.03 -2.70
CA SER A 193 10.38 7.43 -2.48
C SER A 193 10.28 6.03 -1.93
N PHE A 194 11.29 5.21 -2.21
CA PHE A 194 11.35 3.83 -1.78
C PHE A 194 12.77 3.51 -1.30
N THR A 195 12.90 2.75 -0.23
CA THR A 195 14.17 2.12 0.14
C THR A 195 14.43 0.92 -0.76
N GLY A 196 15.70 0.68 -1.10
CA GLY A 196 16.12 -0.53 -1.82
C GLY A 196 15.94 -1.83 -1.03
N GLN A 197 15.76 -1.73 0.29
CA GLN A 197 15.52 -2.86 1.20
C GLN A 197 14.02 -2.99 1.49
N LYS A 198 13.39 -4.00 0.89
CA LYS A 198 12.09 -4.50 1.38
C LYS A 198 12.31 -5.20 2.73
N PRO A 199 11.43 -5.01 3.73
CA PRO A 199 11.30 -5.99 4.79
C PRO A 199 10.74 -7.28 4.17
N GLY A 200 11.62 -8.26 3.95
CA GLY A 200 11.23 -9.67 3.79
C GLY A 200 11.15 -10.28 2.39
N LYS A 201 11.39 -9.58 1.26
CA LYS A 201 11.50 -10.27 -0.06
C LYS A 201 12.51 -9.58 -0.99
N ARG A 202 13.61 -10.28 -1.30
CA ARG A 202 14.52 -9.93 -2.41
C ARG A 202 13.69 -9.92 -3.70
N GLY A 203 13.64 -8.80 -4.38
CA GLY A 203 12.89 -8.66 -5.62
C GLY A 203 12.67 -7.19 -5.94
N ILE A 204 13.53 -6.68 -6.84
CA ILE A 204 13.41 -5.38 -7.50
C ILE A 204 11.99 -5.24 -8.03
N VAL A 205 11.19 -4.35 -7.43
CA VAL A 205 10.02 -3.80 -8.10
C VAL A 205 9.84 -2.38 -7.60
N ALA A 206 10.19 -1.41 -8.45
CA ALA A 206 9.72 -0.04 -8.33
C ALA A 206 8.21 -0.04 -8.58
N PHE A 207 7.41 0.00 -7.52
CA PHE A 207 5.97 0.17 -7.64
C PHE A 207 5.64 1.67 -7.60
N ILE A 208 5.58 2.30 -8.77
CA ILE A 208 4.98 3.62 -8.94
C ILE A 208 3.46 3.43 -8.75
N PHE A 209 2.90 3.82 -7.60
CA PHE A 209 1.45 3.84 -7.41
C PHE A 209 0.87 5.05 -8.13
N ILE A 210 0.16 4.78 -9.23
CA ILE A 210 -0.42 5.79 -10.11
C ILE A 210 -1.78 6.23 -9.56
N LYS A 211 -1.94 7.52 -9.23
CA LYS A 211 -3.27 8.12 -9.09
C LYS A 211 -3.72 8.55 -10.50
N PHE A 212 -4.24 7.60 -11.28
CA PHE A 212 -4.82 7.87 -12.60
C PHE A 212 -6.21 8.47 -12.40
N ILE A 213 -6.31 9.78 -12.23
CA ILE A 213 -7.55 10.50 -12.49
C ILE A 213 -7.32 11.39 -13.71
N ARG A 214 -7.85 10.94 -14.85
CA ARG A 214 -8.09 11.66 -16.12
C ARG A 214 -6.84 12.32 -16.72
N THR A 215 -6.27 11.84 -17.81
CA THR A 215 -6.89 11.94 -19.14
C THR A 215 -6.13 10.99 -20.09
N LEU A 216 -6.83 10.05 -20.70
CA LEU A 216 -6.35 9.36 -21.90
C LEU A 216 -6.23 10.42 -23.00
N GLN A 217 -5.04 10.97 -23.22
CA GLN A 217 -4.68 11.52 -24.52
C GLN A 217 -3.76 10.52 -25.21
N PHE A 218 -4.38 9.73 -26.10
CA PHE A 218 -3.68 9.10 -27.19
C PHE A 218 -3.08 10.20 -28.07
N THR A 219 -1.77 10.43 -27.98
CA THR A 219 -1.07 11.08 -29.08
C THR A 219 -0.77 10.03 -30.14
N LYS A 220 -1.46 10.19 -31.28
CA LYS A 220 -1.29 9.41 -32.50
C LYS A 220 -0.21 10.09 -33.34
N LYS A 221 0.76 9.28 -33.77
CA LYS A 221 1.88 9.52 -34.70
C LYS A 221 3.09 10.25 -34.15
#